data_AF-A0A351Q6P2-F1
#
_entry.id   AF-A0A351Q6P2-F1
#
_cell.length_a   1.000
_cell.length_b   1.000
_cell.length_c   1.000
_cell.angle_alpha   90.00
_cell.angle_beta   90.00
_cell.angle_gamma   90.00
#
_symmetry.space_group_name_H-M   'P 1'
#
loop_
_entity.id
_entity.type
_entity.pdbx_description
1 polymer ?
#
loop_
_entity_poly.entity_id
_entity_poly.type
_entity_poly.pdbx_seq_one_letter_code
_entity_poly.pdbx_strand_id
1 'polypeptide(L)'
;MSLGHVHLYAENGLMENLQVVLLCTAFVGFVHAAISTDYANETLPSFMALLAFAFVFRELDVEQFNVSESVIFLFAGDGRALYLVPLIGLLLRLVFHCRHYIQHAGYYLDKRSIKYIILAALCYAVFSEVFDKKYVPIEHSDFWEESFELAAAMLLCATSFGVLTADLNLVAEEIARDRAVFDINNVST
;
A
#
# COMPACT_ATOMS: atom_id res chain seq x y z
N MET A 1 9.56 11.46 38.25
CA MET A 1 8.81 12.27 37.26
C MET A 1 9.06 11.64 35.90
N SER A 2 8.26 10.64 35.53
CA SER A 2 8.36 9.86 34.28
C SER A 2 6.93 9.57 33.83
N LEU A 3 6.34 10.51 33.09
CA LEU A 3 4.93 10.48 32.68
C LEU A 3 4.73 10.79 31.18
N GLY A 4 5.80 10.78 30.37
CA GLY A 4 5.74 11.15 28.95
C GLY A 4 5.95 10.02 27.95
N HIS A 5 6.77 9.01 28.28
CA HIS A 5 7.22 8.02 27.29
C HIS A 5 6.32 6.79 27.17
N VAL A 6 5.47 6.51 28.16
CA VAL A 6 4.63 5.30 28.19
C VAL A 6 3.40 5.43 27.29
N HIS A 7 3.01 6.65 26.89
CA HIS A 7 1.80 6.89 26.08
C HIS A 7 2.05 7.02 24.58
N LEU A 8 3.32 7.16 24.17
CA LEU A 8 3.67 7.33 22.75
C LEU A 8 3.75 5.98 22.01
N TYR A 9 4.10 4.91 22.74
CA TYR A 9 4.43 3.56 22.26
C TYR A 9 3.63 2.45 22.98
N ALA A 10 2.62 2.79 23.79
CA ALA A 10 1.74 1.75 24.33
C ALA A 10 0.83 1.22 23.20
N GLU A 11 0.40 -0.04 23.27
CA GLU A 11 -0.72 -0.57 22.47
C GLU A 11 -1.87 0.46 22.42
N ASN A 12 -2.38 0.76 21.23
CA ASN A 12 -3.31 1.86 20.92
C ASN A 12 -2.74 3.28 21.15
N GLY A 13 -1.44 3.44 20.97
CA GLY A 13 -0.71 4.69 21.13
C GLY A 13 -1.02 5.74 20.05
N LEU A 14 -0.39 6.91 20.16
CA LEU A 14 -0.57 7.99 19.17
C LEU A 14 -0.06 7.60 17.78
N MET A 15 0.98 6.76 17.69
CA MET A 15 1.59 6.35 16.43
C MET A 15 0.65 5.43 15.64
N GLU A 16 0.15 4.34 16.24
CA GLU A 16 -0.84 3.44 15.61
C GLU A 16 -2.11 4.19 15.16
N ASN A 17 -2.66 5.07 16.00
CA ASN A 17 -3.83 5.88 15.63
C ASN A 17 -3.55 6.78 14.41
N LEU A 18 -2.36 7.38 14.34
CA LEU A 18 -1.96 8.18 13.19
C LEU A 18 -1.77 7.30 11.94
N GLN A 19 -1.21 6.10 12.09
CA GLN A 19 -1.11 5.13 11.00
C GLN A 19 -2.50 4.78 10.45
N VAL A 20 -3.47 4.47 11.31
CA VAL A 20 -4.86 4.17 10.92
C VAL A 20 -5.47 5.33 10.14
N VAL A 21 -5.32 6.57 10.63
CA VAL A 21 -5.84 7.77 9.94
C VAL A 21 -5.20 7.91 8.56
N LEU A 22 -3.87 7.76 8.46
CA LEU A 22 -3.15 7.84 7.19
C LEU A 22 -3.55 6.72 6.23
N LEU A 23 -3.75 5.50 6.70
CA LEU A 23 -4.15 4.35 5.89
C LEU A 23 -5.60 4.45 5.43
N CYS A 24 -6.52 4.90 6.28
CA CYS A 24 -7.90 5.23 5.89
C CYS A 24 -7.94 6.30 4.80
N THR A 25 -7.09 7.31 4.95
CA THR A 25 -6.93 8.39 3.97
C THR A 25 -6.37 7.84 2.65
N ALA A 26 -5.32 7.02 2.72
CA ALA A 26 -4.72 6.36 1.57
C ALA A 26 -5.72 5.44 0.83
N PHE A 27 -6.53 4.70 1.59
CA PHE A 27 -7.57 3.83 1.06
C PHE A 27 -8.55 4.61 0.18
N VAL A 28 -9.08 5.73 0.67
CA VAL A 28 -10.00 6.58 -0.10
C VAL A 28 -9.32 7.10 -1.37
N GLY A 29 -8.07 7.55 -1.27
CA GLY A 29 -7.29 8.02 -2.42
C GLY A 29 -7.08 6.92 -3.47
N PHE A 30 -6.75 5.69 -3.05
CA PHE A 30 -6.56 4.56 -3.97
C PHE A 30 -7.87 4.06 -4.59
N VAL A 31 -8.98 4.08 -3.85
CA VAL A 31 -10.32 3.80 -4.41
C VAL A 31 -10.66 4.83 -5.49
N HIS A 32 -10.45 6.12 -5.19
CA HIS A 32 -10.65 7.18 -6.19
C HIS A 32 -9.75 6.96 -7.42
N ALA A 33 -8.48 6.61 -7.21
CA ALA A 33 -7.55 6.31 -8.29
C ALA A 33 -7.99 5.09 -9.12
N ALA A 34 -8.51 4.04 -8.50
CA ALA A 34 -9.02 2.85 -9.19
C ALA A 34 -10.20 3.17 -10.10
N ILE A 35 -11.12 4.02 -9.63
CA ILE A 35 -12.32 4.41 -10.41
C ILE A 35 -11.98 5.44 -11.50
N SER A 36 -10.95 6.26 -11.29
CA SER A 36 -10.57 7.35 -12.21
C SER A 36 -9.55 6.95 -13.27
N THR A 37 -9.02 5.73 -13.22
CA THR A 37 -8.01 5.23 -14.16
C THR A 37 -8.67 4.26 -15.13
N ASP A 38 -8.17 4.20 -16.38
CA ASP A 38 -8.65 3.23 -17.37
C ASP A 38 -8.53 1.78 -16.89
N TYR A 39 -9.44 0.93 -17.38
CA TYR A 39 -9.54 -0.49 -17.03
C TYR A 39 -8.23 -1.28 -17.18
N ALA A 40 -7.35 -0.84 -18.10
CA ALA A 40 -6.04 -1.46 -18.31
C ALA A 40 -5.08 -1.24 -17.12
N ASN A 41 -5.23 -0.12 -16.41
CA ASN A 41 -4.31 0.33 -15.35
C ASN A 41 -4.96 0.39 -13.96
N GLU A 42 -6.28 0.20 -13.85
CA GLU A 42 -7.05 0.21 -12.59
C GLU A 42 -6.58 -0.83 -11.56
N THR A 43 -5.88 -1.89 -12.02
CA THR A 43 -5.58 -3.07 -11.20
C THR A 43 -4.60 -2.72 -10.07
N LEU A 44 -3.59 -1.88 -10.35
CA LEU A 44 -2.62 -1.46 -9.34
C LEU A 44 -3.25 -0.59 -8.25
N PRO A 45 -4.00 0.49 -8.57
CA PRO A 45 -4.78 1.23 -7.57
C PRO A 45 -5.76 0.36 -6.78
N SER A 46 -6.44 -0.58 -7.44
CA SER A 46 -7.38 -1.50 -6.77
C SER A 46 -6.67 -2.39 -5.76
N PHE A 47 -5.50 -2.92 -6.12
CA PHE A 47 -4.66 -3.70 -5.22
C PHE A 47 -4.16 -2.85 -4.05
N MET A 48 -3.70 -1.62 -4.30
CA MET A 48 -3.25 -0.69 -3.26
C MET A 48 -4.38 -0.29 -2.30
N ALA A 49 -5.61 -0.09 -2.81
CA ALA A 49 -6.77 0.18 -1.96
C ALA A 49 -7.03 -0.99 -1.02
N LEU A 50 -7.12 -2.21 -1.54
CA LEU A 50 -7.40 -3.38 -0.71
C LEU A 50 -6.25 -3.70 0.26
N LEU A 51 -5.00 -3.40 -0.12
CA LEU A 51 -3.84 -3.50 0.75
C LEU A 51 -3.92 -2.49 1.91
N ALA A 52 -4.22 -1.22 1.62
CA ALA A 52 -4.40 -0.19 2.66
C ALA A 52 -5.54 -0.54 3.61
N PHE A 53 -6.66 -1.06 3.08
CA PHE A 53 -7.76 -1.57 3.88
C PHE A 53 -7.31 -2.71 4.80
N ALA A 54 -6.56 -3.70 4.29
CA ALA A 54 -6.05 -4.79 5.10
C ALA A 54 -5.12 -4.31 6.22
N PHE A 55 -4.29 -3.29 5.96
CA PHE A 55 -3.41 -2.70 6.98
C PHE A 55 -4.19 -1.92 8.04
N VAL A 56 -5.29 -1.23 7.70
CA VAL A 56 -6.14 -0.57 8.71
C VAL A 56 -6.61 -1.56 9.79
N PHE A 57 -7.03 -2.77 9.41
CA PHE A 57 -7.47 -3.80 10.38
C PHE A 57 -6.31 -4.59 11.01
N ARG A 58 -5.09 -4.41 10.52
CA ARG A 58 -3.90 -4.89 11.20
C ARG A 58 -3.54 -3.96 12.36
N GLU A 59 -3.62 -2.65 12.14
CA GLU A 59 -3.31 -1.63 13.15
C GLU A 59 -4.47 -1.41 14.14
N LEU A 60 -5.72 -1.49 13.67
CA LEU A 60 -6.86 -1.43 14.57
C LEU A 60 -6.98 -2.76 15.31
N ASP A 61 -6.65 -2.76 16.60
CA ASP A 61 -6.99 -3.88 17.47
C ASP A 61 -8.50 -3.88 17.76
N VAL A 62 -9.27 -4.36 16.78
CA VAL A 62 -10.74 -4.39 16.81
C VAL A 62 -11.27 -5.23 17.98
N GLU A 63 -10.45 -6.13 18.54
CA GLU A 63 -10.78 -6.96 19.69
C GLU A 63 -10.90 -6.13 20.99
N GLN A 64 -10.22 -4.99 21.08
CA GLN A 64 -10.30 -4.07 22.22
C GLN A 64 -11.51 -3.13 22.17
N PHE A 65 -12.16 -3.01 21.01
CA PHE A 65 -13.36 -2.19 20.88
C PHE A 65 -14.58 -2.98 21.35
N ASN A 66 -15.47 -2.34 22.11
CA ASN A 66 -16.74 -2.93 22.56
C ASN A 66 -17.76 -3.00 21.40
N VAL A 67 -17.38 -3.65 20.31
CA VAL A 67 -18.19 -3.89 19.11
C VAL A 67 -18.78 -5.30 19.15
N SER A 68 -19.86 -5.52 18.40
CA SER A 68 -20.52 -6.83 18.34
C SER A 68 -19.54 -7.92 17.88
N GLU A 69 -19.69 -9.14 18.41
CA GLU A 69 -18.85 -10.30 18.02
C GLU A 69 -18.80 -10.55 16.51
N SER A 70 -19.88 -10.21 15.77
CA SER A 70 -19.90 -10.32 14.31
C SER A 70 -18.89 -9.39 13.61
N VAL A 71 -18.59 -8.22 14.19
CA VAL A 71 -17.59 -7.27 13.67
C VAL A 71 -16.19 -7.74 14.01
N ILE A 72 -15.97 -8.24 15.24
CA ILE A 72 -14.70 -8.83 15.65
C ILE A 72 -14.38 -10.04 14.75
N PHE A 73 -15.35 -10.94 14.54
CA PHE A 73 -15.16 -12.09 13.65
C PHE A 73 -14.86 -11.70 12.19
N LEU A 74 -15.39 -10.59 11.69
CA LEU A 74 -15.19 -10.17 10.29
C LEU A 74 -13.82 -9.52 10.06
N PHE A 75 -13.29 -8.84 11.07
CA PHE A 75 -12.11 -7.98 10.94
C PHE A 75 -10.89 -8.44 11.76
N ALA A 76 -11.07 -9.37 12.70
CA ALA A 76 -10.03 -10.03 13.47
C ALA A 76 -10.08 -11.57 13.29
N GLY A 77 -8.97 -12.24 13.63
CA GLY A 77 -8.87 -13.70 13.56
C GLY A 77 -9.11 -14.31 12.17
N ASP A 78 -10.03 -15.26 12.07
CA ASP A 78 -10.32 -16.01 10.83
C ASP A 78 -11.02 -15.16 9.75
N GLY A 79 -11.67 -14.05 10.13
CA GLY A 79 -12.30 -13.11 9.20
C GLY A 79 -11.32 -12.44 8.25
N ARG A 80 -10.03 -12.41 8.60
CA ARG A 80 -8.98 -11.86 7.74
C ARG A 80 -8.93 -12.52 6.36
N ALA A 81 -9.36 -13.79 6.27
CA ALA A 81 -9.47 -14.52 5.01
C ALA A 81 -10.44 -13.86 4.00
N LEU A 82 -11.50 -13.18 4.46
CA LEU A 82 -12.51 -12.55 3.59
C LEU A 82 -11.92 -11.48 2.68
N TYR A 83 -10.98 -10.68 3.18
CA TYR A 83 -10.29 -9.66 2.39
C TYR A 83 -8.96 -10.16 1.80
N LEU A 84 -8.37 -11.23 2.35
CA LEU A 84 -7.20 -11.88 1.75
C LEU A 84 -7.52 -12.50 0.39
N VAL A 85 -8.69 -13.12 0.23
CA VAL A 85 -9.13 -13.74 -1.02
C VAL A 85 -9.14 -12.75 -2.20
N PRO A 86 -9.83 -11.60 -2.13
CA PRO A 86 -9.80 -10.61 -3.20
C PRO A 86 -8.39 -10.00 -3.38
N LEU A 87 -7.59 -9.88 -2.32
CA LEU A 87 -6.21 -9.39 -2.41
C LEU A 87 -5.32 -10.35 -3.20
N ILE A 88 -5.43 -11.65 -2.95
CA ILE A 88 -4.76 -12.70 -3.72
C ILE A 88 -5.27 -12.71 -5.16
N GLY A 89 -6.58 -12.53 -5.38
CA GLY A 89 -7.15 -12.42 -6.74
C GLY A 89 -6.55 -11.25 -7.53
N LEU A 90 -6.44 -10.08 -6.92
CA LEU A 90 -5.81 -8.90 -7.53
C LEU A 90 -4.31 -9.09 -7.74
N LEU A 91 -3.62 -9.71 -6.78
CA LEU A 91 -2.21 -10.07 -6.92
C LEU A 91 -1.99 -11.02 -8.11
N LEU A 92 -2.82 -12.06 -8.23
CA LEU A 92 -2.79 -12.96 -9.38
C LEU A 92 -3.07 -12.23 -10.68
N ARG A 93 -4.05 -11.31 -10.72
CA ARG A 93 -4.30 -10.46 -11.90
C ARG A 93 -3.06 -9.63 -12.26
N LEU A 94 -2.37 -9.06 -11.28
CA LEU A 94 -1.08 -8.37 -11.46
C LEU A 94 -0.01 -9.31 -12.03
N VAL A 95 0.11 -10.52 -11.47
CA VAL A 95 1.09 -11.54 -11.88
C VAL A 95 0.81 -12.05 -13.30
N PHE A 96 -0.46 -12.26 -13.68
CA PHE A 96 -0.83 -12.65 -15.04
C PHE A 96 -0.52 -11.56 -16.07
N HIS A 97 -0.64 -10.29 -15.66
CA HIS A 97 -0.22 -9.15 -16.47
C HIS A 97 1.26 -8.78 -16.28
N CYS A 98 2.02 -9.56 -15.51
CA CYS A 98 3.41 -9.23 -15.15
C CYS A 98 4.31 -9.10 -16.38
N ARG A 99 4.05 -9.86 -17.45
CA ARG A 99 4.78 -9.68 -18.72
C ARG A 99 4.62 -8.26 -19.28
N HIS A 100 3.42 -7.69 -19.19
CA HIS A 100 3.17 -6.31 -19.63
C HIS A 100 3.89 -5.30 -18.74
N TYR A 101 3.83 -5.48 -17.41
CA TYR A 101 4.52 -4.61 -16.45
C TYR A 101 6.05 -4.70 -16.55
N ILE A 102 6.62 -5.89 -16.72
CA ILE A 102 8.07 -6.11 -16.89
C ILE A 102 8.56 -5.46 -18.18
N GLN A 103 7.83 -5.63 -19.29
CA GLN A 103 8.22 -5.04 -20.58
C GLN A 103 8.27 -3.51 -20.54
N HIS A 104 7.38 -2.89 -19.75
CA HIS A 104 7.30 -1.44 -19.59
C HIS A 104 7.86 -0.97 -18.24
N ALA A 105 8.64 -1.81 -17.53
CA ALA A 105 9.07 -1.55 -16.17
C ALA A 105 9.87 -0.25 -16.05
N GLY A 106 10.63 0.14 -17.08
CA GLY A 106 11.35 1.41 -17.12
C GLY A 106 10.43 2.62 -16.97
N TYR A 107 9.28 2.63 -17.64
CA TYR A 107 8.30 3.72 -17.55
C TYR A 107 7.67 3.80 -16.16
N TYR A 108 7.31 2.65 -15.58
CA TYR A 108 6.74 2.60 -14.23
C TYR A 108 7.77 2.99 -13.16
N LEU A 109 9.00 2.44 -13.21
CA LEU A 109 10.04 2.66 -12.22
C LEU A 109 10.59 4.10 -12.21
N ASP A 110 10.40 4.86 -13.28
CA ASP A 110 10.82 6.27 -13.28
C ASP A 110 9.86 7.17 -12.50
N LYS A 111 8.58 6.77 -12.38
CA LYS A 111 7.55 7.57 -11.73
C LYS A 111 7.70 7.61 -10.22
N ARG A 112 7.31 8.75 -9.63
CA ARG A 112 7.50 9.03 -8.19
C ARG A 112 6.59 8.16 -7.33
N SER A 113 5.34 7.96 -7.74
CA SER A 113 4.38 7.08 -7.06
C SER A 113 4.92 5.66 -6.87
N ILE A 114 5.49 5.08 -7.92
CA ILE A 114 6.03 3.72 -7.89
C ILE A 114 7.25 3.65 -6.95
N LYS A 115 8.14 4.64 -6.98
CA LYS A 115 9.27 4.73 -6.05
C LYS A 115 8.79 4.80 -4.60
N TYR A 116 7.73 5.56 -4.31
CA TYR A 116 7.15 5.66 -2.97
C TYR A 116 6.46 4.37 -2.53
N ILE A 117 5.74 3.67 -3.42
CA ILE A 117 5.13 2.37 -3.13
C ILE A 117 6.22 1.32 -2.82
N ILE A 118 7.30 1.29 -3.61
CA ILE A 118 8.44 0.39 -3.36
C ILE A 118 9.07 0.71 -2.01
N LEU A 119 9.31 1.97 -1.70
CA LEU A 119 9.89 2.37 -0.42
C LEU A 119 8.96 2.02 0.76
N ALA A 120 7.65 2.24 0.62
CA ALA A 120 6.67 1.84 1.63
C ALA A 120 6.65 0.32 1.84
N ALA A 121 6.74 -0.46 0.76
CA ALA A 121 6.84 -1.91 0.84
C ALA A 121 8.11 -2.37 1.56
N LEU A 122 9.25 -1.71 1.33
CA LEU A 122 10.49 -2.00 2.07
C LEU A 122 10.35 -1.65 3.55
N CYS A 123 9.74 -0.52 3.88
CA CYS A 123 9.47 -0.11 5.27
C CYS A 123 8.58 -1.12 6.01
N TYR A 124 7.46 -1.54 5.41
CA TYR A 124 6.57 -2.54 6.03
C TYR A 124 7.17 -3.95 6.05
N ALA A 125 7.71 -4.46 4.95
CA ALA A 125 8.06 -5.87 4.83
C ALA A 125 9.48 -6.21 5.28
N VAL A 126 10.43 -5.27 5.15
CA VAL A 126 11.84 -5.53 5.46
C VAL A 126 12.21 -4.91 6.79
N PHE A 127 11.95 -3.61 6.95
CA PHE A 127 12.37 -2.92 8.16
C PHE A 127 11.50 -3.30 9.35
N SER A 128 10.17 -3.26 9.23
CA SER A 128 9.28 -3.65 10.35
C SER A 128 9.56 -5.07 10.85
N GLU A 129 9.60 -6.06 9.95
CA GLU A 129 9.79 -7.48 10.31
C GLU A 129 11.16 -7.79 10.96
N VAL A 130 12.21 -7.01 10.65
CA VAL A 130 13.53 -7.17 11.26
C VAL A 130 13.54 -6.74 12.72
N PHE A 131 12.76 -5.72 13.08
CA PHE A 131 12.64 -5.22 14.45
C PHE A 131 11.63 -6.04 15.28
N ASP A 132 10.52 -6.49 14.69
CA ASP A 132 9.52 -7.37 15.34
C ASP A 132 10.15 -8.70 15.81
N LYS A 133 10.94 -9.34 14.94
CA LYS A 133 11.61 -10.61 15.27
C LYS A 133 12.78 -10.48 16.25
N LYS A 134 13.05 -9.27 16.75
CA LYS A 134 14.15 -8.93 17.69
C LYS A 134 15.51 -9.46 17.24
N TYR A 135 15.74 -9.55 15.93
CA TYR A 135 17.03 -10.00 15.40
C TYR A 135 18.17 -9.05 15.80
N VAL A 136 17.83 -7.80 16.13
CA VAL A 136 18.76 -6.83 16.68
C VAL A 136 18.32 -6.50 18.11
N PRO A 137 19.09 -6.88 19.15
CA PRO A 137 18.76 -6.58 20.53
C PRO A 137 19.10 -5.11 20.84
N ILE A 138 18.25 -4.21 20.38
CA ILE A 138 18.35 -2.77 20.65
C ILE A 138 17.28 -2.41 21.69
N GLU A 139 17.64 -1.63 22.71
CA GLU A 139 16.65 -1.01 23.61
C GLU A 139 15.69 -0.13 22.79
N HIS A 140 14.37 -0.34 22.95
CA HIS A 140 13.30 0.35 22.19
C HIS A 140 13.16 -0.10 20.71
N SER A 141 13.46 -1.38 20.41
CA SER A 141 13.19 -2.00 19.09
C SER A 141 11.79 -1.69 18.57
N ASP A 142 10.83 -1.78 19.47
CA ASP A 142 9.43 -1.56 19.23
C ASP A 142 9.20 -0.11 18.65
N PHE A 143 9.82 0.94 19.20
CA PHE A 143 9.70 2.33 18.68
C PHE A 143 10.16 2.48 17.22
N TRP A 144 11.21 1.76 16.85
CA TRP A 144 11.73 1.80 15.48
C TRP A 144 10.79 1.09 14.52
N GLU A 145 10.21 -0.03 14.93
CA GLU A 145 9.18 -0.75 14.19
C GLU A 145 8.01 0.18 13.83
N GLU A 146 7.34 0.76 14.83
CA GLU A 146 6.21 1.67 14.58
C GLU A 146 6.62 2.91 13.76
N SER A 147 7.85 3.39 13.90
CA SER A 147 8.35 4.52 13.11
C SER A 147 8.47 4.18 11.62
N PHE A 148 8.94 2.98 11.29
CA PHE A 148 9.03 2.52 9.91
C PHE A 148 7.64 2.26 9.32
N GLU A 149 6.73 1.71 10.10
CA GLU A 149 5.34 1.49 9.68
C GLU A 149 4.61 2.82 9.46
N LEU A 150 4.79 3.80 10.35
CA LEU A 150 4.27 5.16 10.16
C LEU A 150 4.87 5.85 8.93
N ALA A 151 6.18 5.70 8.68
CA ALA A 151 6.81 6.21 7.46
C ALA A 151 6.20 5.57 6.20
N ALA A 152 5.94 4.27 6.23
CA ALA A 152 5.28 3.58 5.13
C ALA A 152 3.84 4.07 4.92
N ALA A 153 3.06 4.24 5.99
CA ALA A 153 1.70 4.78 5.93
C ALA A 153 1.67 6.20 5.33
N MET A 154 2.64 7.05 5.70
CA MET A 154 2.80 8.40 5.13
C MET A 154 3.10 8.35 3.62
N LEU A 155 3.99 7.45 3.18
CA LEU A 155 4.33 7.29 1.77
C LEU A 155 3.14 6.79 0.93
N LEU A 156 2.37 5.82 1.45
CA LEU A 156 1.16 5.33 0.81
C LEU A 156 0.11 6.44 0.71
N CYS A 157 -0.10 7.20 1.79
CA CYS A 157 -1.03 8.33 1.81
C CYS A 157 -0.62 9.40 0.78
N ALA A 158 0.65 9.79 0.74
CA ALA A 158 1.18 10.75 -0.23
C ALA A 158 1.00 10.29 -1.68
N THR A 159 1.04 8.98 -1.94
CA THR A 159 0.90 8.40 -3.27
C THR A 159 -0.57 8.32 -3.73
N SER A 160 -1.50 8.21 -2.79
CA SER A 160 -2.91 7.93 -3.08
C SER A 160 -3.66 9.07 -3.77
N PHE A 161 -3.46 10.34 -3.34
CA PHE A 161 -4.24 11.47 -3.83
C PHE A 161 -3.73 12.02 -5.15
N GLY A 162 -4.14 11.37 -6.25
CA GLY A 162 -3.94 11.86 -7.61
C GLY A 162 -2.52 11.69 -8.15
N VAL A 163 -1.52 11.49 -7.30
CA VAL A 163 -0.13 11.21 -7.72
C VAL A 163 -0.07 9.90 -8.49
N LEU A 164 -0.66 8.82 -7.95
CA LEU A 164 -0.71 7.53 -8.66
C LEU A 164 -1.49 7.62 -9.97
N THR A 165 -2.67 8.25 -9.98
CA THR A 165 -3.48 8.40 -11.19
C THR A 165 -2.75 9.21 -12.27
N ALA A 166 -2.13 10.33 -11.90
CA ALA A 166 -1.37 11.16 -12.83
C ALA A 166 -0.18 10.39 -13.42
N ASP A 167 0.58 9.68 -12.58
CA ASP A 167 1.72 8.89 -13.03
C ASP A 167 1.28 7.74 -13.96
N LEU A 168 0.17 7.05 -13.64
CA LEU A 168 -0.37 5.98 -14.49
C LEU A 168 -0.85 6.50 -15.85
N ASN A 169 -1.47 7.68 -15.89
CA ASN A 169 -1.89 8.31 -17.15
C ASN A 169 -0.69 8.70 -18.01
N LEU A 170 0.37 9.24 -17.41
CA LEU A 170 1.61 9.55 -18.12
C LEU A 170 2.27 8.28 -18.70
N VAL A 171 2.30 7.19 -17.93
CA VAL A 171 2.82 5.90 -18.43
C VAL A 171 1.96 5.39 -19.59
N ALA A 172 0.64 5.51 -19.51
CA ALA A 172 -0.26 5.11 -20.59
C ALA A 172 -0.01 5.91 -21.88
N GLU A 173 0.20 7.23 -21.77
CA GLU A 173 0.53 8.10 -22.89
C GLU A 173 1.90 7.77 -23.51
N GLU A 174 2.91 7.49 -22.70
CA GLU A 174 4.25 7.10 -23.14
C GLU A 174 4.19 5.78 -23.93
N ILE A 175 3.49 4.77 -23.41
CA ILE A 175 3.30 3.47 -24.08
C ILE A 175 2.53 3.62 -25.40
N ALA A 176 1.48 4.45 -25.43
CA ALA A 176 0.68 4.68 -26.63
C ALA A 176 1.51 5.39 -27.72
N ARG A 177 2.34 6.37 -27.32
CA ARG A 177 3.23 7.11 -28.23
C ARG A 177 4.26 6.18 -28.87
N ASP A 178 4.93 5.35 -28.08
CA ASP A 178 5.97 4.45 -28.60
C ASP A 178 5.40 3.38 -29.53
N ARG A 179 4.19 2.89 -29.24
CA ARG A 179 3.46 2.00 -30.15
C ARG A 179 3.15 2.68 -31.48
N ALA A 180 2.66 3.91 -31.46
CA ALA A 180 2.35 4.66 -32.68
C ALA A 180 3.61 4.91 -33.54
N VAL A 181 4.75 5.23 -32.92
CA VAL A 181 6.04 5.40 -33.62
C VAL A 181 6.50 4.09 -34.27
N PHE A 182 6.35 2.96 -33.57
CA PHE A 182 6.70 1.65 -34.11
C PHE A 182 5.83 1.26 -35.32
N ASP A 183 4.53 1.50 -35.25
CA ASP A 183 3.59 1.20 -36.34
C ASP A 183 3.87 2.07 -37.57
N ILE A 184 4.17 3.36 -37.39
CA ILE A 184 4.55 4.26 -38.49
C ILE A 184 5.80 3.73 -39.22
N ASN A 185 6.82 3.32 -38.47
CA ASN A 185 8.09 2.86 -39.05
C ASN A 185 7.95 1.54 -39.83
N ASN A 186 7.03 0.65 -39.43
CA ASN A 186 6.77 -0.63 -40.11
C ASN A 186 5.85 -0.50 -41.33
N VAL A 187 5.04 0.56 -41.44
CA VAL A 187 4.20 0.81 -42.63
C VAL A 187 5.02 1.46 -43.75
N SER A 188 6.15 2.10 -43.43
CA SER A 188 7.05 2.74 -44.38
C SER A 188 8.11 1.83 -45.02
N THR A 189 8.10 0.53 -44.73
CA THR A 189 8.99 -0.50 -45.29
C THR A 189 8.21 -1.49 -46.15
#